data_AF-A0A4Q9KCY0-F1
#
_entry.id   AF-A0A4Q9KCY0-F1
#
_cell.length_a   1.000
_cell.length_b   1.000
_cell.length_c   1.000
_cell.angle_alpha   90.00
_cell.angle_beta   90.00
_cell.angle_gamma   90.00
#
_symmetry.space_group_name_H-M   'P 1'
#
loop_
_entity.id
_entity.type
_entity.pdbx_description
1 polymer ?
#
loop_
_entity_poly.entity_id
_entity_poly.type
_entity_poly.pdbx_seq_one_letter_code
_entity_poly.pdbx_strand_id
1 'polypeptide(L)'
;MVKLPDVSKGKALLATLATIITPKVMELLQDPARAEQAKQLLERLAAATKPRTADARLAAKIAAVRAHVDMLEPGDVGYAQRDSLRAQLSGLEKKRSLVMGAYTGRERSRQLKGISKQVDDVLAQLLQAADGTSHPS
;
A
#
# COMPACT_ATOMS: atom_id res chain seq x y z
N MET A 1 27.61 -2.59 20.57
CA MET A 1 26.22 -2.13 20.88
C MET A 1 25.74 -1.25 19.74
N VAL A 2 24.99 -1.79 18.78
CA VAL A 2 24.46 -1.01 17.66
C VAL A 2 23.15 -0.37 18.12
N LYS A 3 23.15 0.96 18.24
CA LYS A 3 22.00 1.77 18.65
C LYS A 3 21.01 1.79 17.47
N LEU A 4 19.89 1.08 17.59
CA LEU A 4 18.85 1.08 16.56
C LEU A 4 18.21 2.48 16.47
N PRO A 5 17.99 3.02 15.25
CA PRO A 5 17.33 4.29 15.05
C PRO A 5 15.85 4.21 15.42
N ASP A 6 15.32 5.30 15.98
CA ASP A 6 13.98 5.46 16.53
C ASP A 6 12.87 5.02 15.56
N VAL A 7 12.32 3.83 15.83
CA VAL A 7 11.37 3.08 14.99
C VAL A 7 9.93 3.61 15.13
N SER A 8 9.69 4.64 15.95
CA SER A 8 8.35 4.94 16.47
C SER A 8 7.34 5.43 15.42
N LYS A 9 7.78 5.98 14.29
CA LYS A 9 6.90 6.42 13.18
C LYS A 9 6.79 5.40 12.04
N GLY A 10 7.80 4.54 11.86
CA GLY A 10 7.75 3.38 10.96
C GLY A 10 6.92 2.24 11.56
N LYS A 11 6.88 2.15 12.90
CA LYS A 11 6.05 1.22 13.65
C LYS A 11 4.56 1.38 13.40
N ALA A 12 4.04 2.56 13.10
CA ALA A 12 2.62 2.70 12.81
C ALA A 12 2.26 2.07 11.46
N LEU A 13 3.02 2.35 10.40
CA LEU A 13 2.84 1.69 9.11
C LEU A 13 3.13 0.20 9.22
N LEU A 14 4.26 -0.19 9.83
CA LEU A 14 4.59 -1.59 10.08
C LEU A 14 3.61 -2.29 11.03
N ALA A 15 2.95 -1.60 11.95
CA ALA A 15 1.91 -2.17 12.81
C ALA A 15 0.60 -2.28 12.04
N THR A 16 0.19 -1.32 11.23
CA THR A 16 -1.00 -1.44 10.38
C THR A 16 -0.80 -2.52 9.32
N LEU A 17 0.38 -2.58 8.69
CA LEU A 17 0.83 -3.72 7.89
C LEU A 17 0.78 -4.99 8.78
N ALA A 18 1.33 -4.97 10.01
CA ALA A 18 1.34 -6.17 10.85
C ALA A 18 -0.05 -6.61 11.38
N THR A 19 -1.05 -5.73 11.43
CA THR A 19 -2.36 -6.03 12.03
C THR A 19 -3.39 -6.39 10.96
N ILE A 20 -3.31 -5.76 9.78
CA ILE A 20 -4.23 -6.01 8.66
C ILE A 20 -3.62 -6.97 7.62
N ILE A 21 -2.30 -6.93 7.45
CA ILE A 21 -1.59 -7.61 6.36
C ILE A 21 -0.96 -8.91 6.82
N THR A 22 -0.54 -9.08 8.08
CA THR A 22 0.10 -10.34 8.53
C THR A 22 -0.73 -11.59 8.29
N PRO A 23 -2.03 -11.69 8.67
CA PRO A 23 -2.78 -12.92 8.42
C PRO A 23 -2.97 -13.19 6.92
N LYS A 24 -3.29 -12.16 6.12
CA LYS A 24 -3.55 -12.30 4.67
C LYS A 24 -2.30 -12.52 3.83
N VAL A 25 -1.19 -11.90 4.21
CA VAL A 25 0.12 -12.19 3.59
C VAL A 25 0.63 -13.54 4.02
N MET A 26 0.35 -14.00 5.24
CA MET A 26 0.64 -15.38 5.63
C MET A 26 -0.19 -16.38 4.80
N GLU A 27 -1.44 -16.08 4.45
CA GLU A 27 -2.24 -16.89 3.51
C GLU A 27 -1.70 -16.83 2.07
N LEU A 28 -1.33 -15.65 1.56
CA LEU A 28 -0.67 -15.52 0.24
C LEU A 28 0.69 -16.21 0.17
N LEU A 29 1.38 -16.36 1.31
CA LEU A 29 2.64 -17.11 1.42
C LEU A 29 2.44 -18.64 1.45
N GLN A 30 1.21 -19.13 1.67
CA GLN A 30 0.89 -20.56 1.63
C GLN A 30 0.74 -21.09 0.20
N ASP A 31 0.43 -20.24 -0.77
CA ASP A 31 0.46 -20.57 -2.19
C ASP A 31 1.84 -20.21 -2.78
N PRO A 32 2.68 -21.17 -3.19
CA PRO A 32 4.04 -20.91 -3.66
C PRO A 32 4.09 -20.00 -4.91
N ALA A 33 3.03 -19.97 -5.72
CA ALA A 33 2.95 -19.08 -6.89
C ALA A 33 2.68 -17.61 -6.48
N ARG A 34 1.92 -17.40 -5.39
CA ARG A 34 1.55 -16.07 -4.88
C ARG A 34 2.52 -15.55 -3.84
N ALA A 35 3.28 -16.43 -3.19
CA ALA A 35 4.29 -16.10 -2.20
C ALA A 35 5.35 -15.14 -2.76
N GLU A 36 5.76 -15.31 -4.02
CA GLU A 36 6.75 -14.46 -4.65
C GLU A 36 6.20 -13.05 -4.94
N GLN A 37 4.95 -12.96 -5.44
CA GLN A 37 4.28 -11.68 -5.65
C GLN A 37 4.05 -10.93 -4.33
N ALA A 38 3.69 -11.64 -3.27
CA ALA A 38 3.50 -11.07 -1.93
C ALA A 38 4.82 -10.58 -1.32
N LYS A 39 5.92 -11.35 -1.47
CA LYS A 39 7.26 -10.91 -1.06
C LYS A 39 7.69 -9.64 -1.78
N GLN A 40 7.54 -9.59 -3.10
CA GLN A 40 7.88 -8.42 -3.90
C GLN A 40 7.05 -7.19 -3.50
N LEU A 41 5.76 -7.37 -3.20
CA LEU A 41 4.92 -6.29 -2.67
C LEU A 41 5.43 -5.79 -1.31
N LEU A 42 5.73 -6.69 -0.37
CA LEU A 42 6.26 -6.32 0.94
C LEU A 42 7.62 -5.62 0.84
N GLU A 43 8.52 -6.07 -0.02
CA GLU A 43 9.82 -5.44 -0.25
C GLU A 43 9.66 -4.01 -0.79
N ARG A 44 8.76 -3.83 -1.76
CA ARG A 44 8.45 -2.50 -2.32
C ARG A 44 7.82 -1.59 -1.28
N LEU A 45 6.90 -2.10 -0.45
CA LEU A 45 6.29 -1.35 0.65
C LEU A 45 7.31 -1.00 1.75
N ALA A 46 8.23 -1.92 2.07
CA ALA A 46 9.32 -1.66 2.99
C ALA A 46 10.25 -0.57 2.44
N ALA A 47 10.60 -0.63 1.15
CA ALA A 47 11.37 0.40 0.48
C ALA A 47 10.65 1.76 0.49
N ALA A 48 9.32 1.77 0.40
CA ALA A 48 8.51 3.00 0.47
C ALA A 48 8.58 3.72 1.84
N THR A 49 9.11 3.08 2.87
CA THR A 49 9.35 3.72 4.18
C THR A 49 10.67 4.50 4.25
N LYS A 50 11.62 4.21 3.35
CA LYS A 50 12.98 4.80 3.34
C LYS A 50 13.01 6.32 3.10
N PRO A 51 12.14 6.92 2.26
CA PRO A 51 12.19 8.36 2.03
C PRO A 51 12.03 9.17 3.31
N ARG A 52 12.68 10.34 3.36
CA ARG A 52 12.71 11.20 4.56
C ARG A 52 11.44 12.01 4.78
N THR A 53 10.73 12.37 3.71
CA THR A 53 9.53 13.21 3.76
C THR A 53 8.25 12.38 3.70
N ALA A 54 7.17 12.87 4.31
CA ALA A 54 5.86 12.21 4.26
C ALA A 54 5.33 12.10 2.82
N ASP A 55 5.55 13.13 2.01
CA ASP A 55 5.18 13.14 0.60
C ASP A 55 5.94 12.07 -0.20
N ALA A 56 7.26 11.98 -0.06
CA ALA A 56 8.06 10.99 -0.77
C ALA A 56 7.72 9.55 -0.33
N ARG A 57 7.41 9.33 0.96
CA ARG A 57 6.92 8.02 1.43
C ARG A 57 5.58 7.66 0.81
N LEU A 58 4.65 8.62 0.75
CA LEU A 58 3.35 8.42 0.13
C LEU A 58 3.48 8.14 -1.37
N ALA A 59 4.33 8.89 -2.06
CA ALA A 59 4.62 8.66 -3.48
C ALA A 59 5.18 7.26 -3.74
N ALA A 60 6.18 6.85 -2.94
CA ALA A 60 6.76 5.51 -3.05
C ALA A 60 5.73 4.41 -2.73
N LYS A 61 4.81 4.64 -1.79
CA LYS A 61 3.75 3.70 -1.45
C LYS A 61 2.74 3.56 -2.60
N ILE A 62 2.29 4.66 -3.19
CA ILE A 62 1.40 4.64 -4.36
C ILE A 62 2.08 3.88 -5.51
N ALA A 63 3.36 4.14 -5.76
CA ALA A 63 4.14 3.43 -6.78
C ALA A 63 4.24 1.93 -6.50
N ALA A 64 4.50 1.53 -5.25
CA ALA A 64 4.57 0.13 -4.85
C ALA A 64 3.24 -0.61 -5.09
N VAL A 65 2.12 -0.03 -4.65
CA VAL A 65 0.78 -0.62 -4.84
C VAL A 65 0.43 -0.67 -6.33
N ARG A 66 0.69 0.41 -7.08
CA ARG A 66 0.43 0.45 -8.53
C ARG A 66 1.23 -0.62 -9.27
N ALA A 67 2.51 -0.77 -8.95
CA ALA A 67 3.36 -1.76 -9.60
C ALA A 67 2.87 -3.20 -9.35
N HIS A 68 2.24 -3.47 -8.20
CA HIS A 68 1.62 -4.77 -7.96
C HIS A 68 0.29 -4.93 -8.70
N VAL A 69 -0.57 -3.90 -8.73
CA VAL A 69 -1.79 -3.89 -9.55
C VAL A 69 -1.48 -4.10 -11.04
N ASP A 70 -0.41 -3.49 -11.54
CA ASP A 70 0.00 -3.62 -12.94
C ASP A 70 0.49 -5.03 -13.29
N MET A 71 1.00 -5.78 -12.31
CA MET A 71 1.45 -7.17 -12.45
C MET A 71 0.32 -8.21 -12.37
N LEU A 72 -0.90 -7.81 -12.04
CA LEU A 72 -2.05 -8.71 -12.05
C LEU A 72 -2.33 -9.20 -13.47
N GLU A 73 -2.45 -10.51 -13.64
CA GLU A 73 -2.73 -11.19 -14.90
C GLU A 73 -4.12 -11.85 -14.91
N PRO A 74 -4.70 -12.13 -16.09
CA PRO A 74 -5.93 -12.91 -16.19
C PRO A 74 -5.78 -14.27 -15.50
N GLY A 75 -6.60 -14.51 -14.47
CA GLY A 75 -6.49 -15.68 -13.59
C GLY A 75 -6.16 -15.32 -12.14
N ASP A 76 -5.60 -14.12 -11.91
CA ASP A 76 -5.44 -13.58 -10.57
C ASP A 76 -6.77 -13.07 -10.03
N VAL A 77 -7.05 -13.34 -8.76
CA VAL A 77 -8.33 -13.01 -8.11
C VAL A 77 -8.60 -11.51 -8.09
N GLY A 78 -7.54 -10.68 -8.02
CA GLY A 78 -7.62 -9.22 -8.08
C GLY A 78 -7.74 -8.63 -9.48
N TYR A 79 -7.60 -9.43 -10.54
CA TYR A 79 -7.53 -8.95 -11.93
C TYR A 79 -8.81 -8.22 -12.36
N ALA A 80 -9.98 -8.70 -11.93
CA ALA A 80 -11.27 -8.09 -12.24
C ALA A 80 -11.40 -6.64 -11.74
N GLN A 81 -10.64 -6.28 -10.70
CA GLN A 81 -10.64 -4.93 -10.12
C GLN A 81 -9.45 -4.08 -10.57
N ARG A 82 -8.53 -4.63 -11.38
CA ARG A 82 -7.27 -3.99 -11.77
C ARG A 82 -7.45 -2.57 -12.29
N ASP A 83 -8.35 -2.37 -13.24
CA ASP A 83 -8.58 -1.05 -13.85
C ASP A 83 -9.17 -0.04 -12.86
N SER A 84 -10.07 -0.49 -11.98
CA SER A 84 -10.63 0.33 -10.91
C SER A 84 -9.56 0.76 -9.90
N LEU A 85 -8.75 -0.19 -9.42
CA LEU A 85 -7.64 0.06 -8.50
C LEU A 85 -6.60 1.00 -9.15
N ARG A 86 -6.28 0.81 -10.43
CA ARG A 86 -5.38 1.69 -11.19
C ARG A 86 -5.93 3.12 -11.30
N ALA A 87 -7.22 3.27 -11.56
CA ALA A 87 -7.89 4.56 -11.62
C ALA A 87 -7.88 5.26 -10.25
N GLN A 88 -8.19 4.54 -9.17
CA GLN A 88 -8.14 5.04 -7.80
C GLN A 88 -6.73 5.53 -7.44
N LEU A 89 -5.69 4.73 -7.67
CA LEU A 89 -4.30 5.12 -7.42
C LEU A 89 -3.88 6.35 -8.25
N SER A 90 -4.35 6.46 -9.49
CA SER A 90 -4.12 7.64 -10.33
C SER A 90 -4.81 8.89 -9.79
N GLY A 91 -6.03 8.76 -9.26
CA GLY A 91 -6.72 9.83 -8.54
C GLY A 91 -5.98 10.27 -7.29
N LEU A 92 -5.45 9.33 -6.51
CA LEU A 92 -4.68 9.62 -5.28
C LEU A 92 -3.35 10.29 -5.59
N GLU A 93 -2.66 9.88 -6.66
CA GLU A 93 -1.45 10.53 -7.17
C GLU A 93 -1.70 11.99 -7.56
N LYS A 94 -2.78 12.24 -8.33
CA LYS A 94 -3.20 13.60 -8.71
C LYS A 94 -3.54 14.44 -7.49
N LYS A 95 -4.30 13.88 -6.55
CA LYS A 95 -4.67 14.55 -5.29
C LYS A 95 -3.43 14.90 -4.46
N ARG A 96 -2.42 14.03 -4.41
CA ARG A 96 -1.13 14.33 -3.76
C ARG A 96 -0.46 15.54 -4.41
N SER A 97 -0.36 15.54 -5.73
CA SER A 97 0.24 16.64 -6.49
C SER A 97 -0.47 17.98 -6.22
N LEU A 98 -1.81 17.98 -6.20
CA LEU A 98 -2.60 19.16 -5.87
C LEU A 98 -2.35 19.64 -4.43
N VAL A 99 -2.29 18.72 -3.46
CA VAL A 99 -2.02 19.06 -2.06
C VAL A 99 -0.65 19.70 -1.87
N MET A 100 0.35 19.26 -2.64
CA MET A 100 1.70 19.83 -2.61
C MET A 100 1.74 21.27 -3.10
N GLY A 101 0.91 21.61 -4.10
CA GLY A 101 0.79 22.98 -4.62
C GLY A 101 -0.13 23.89 -3.79
N ALA A 102 -1.20 23.35 -3.23
CA ALA A 102 -2.27 24.15 -2.60
C ALA A 102 -2.07 24.39 -1.08
N TYR A 103 -1.40 23.48 -0.37
CA TYR A 103 -1.27 23.54 1.09
C TYR A 103 0.20 23.60 1.53
N THR A 104 0.45 24.11 2.73
CA THR A 104 1.79 24.14 3.35
C THR A 104 1.76 23.64 4.80
N GLY A 105 2.95 23.39 5.35
CA GLY A 105 3.15 23.10 6.78
C GLY A 105 2.26 21.99 7.35
N ARG A 106 1.53 22.32 8.42
CA ARG A 106 0.70 21.37 9.17
C ARG A 106 -0.51 20.91 8.35
N GLU A 107 -1.10 21.79 7.54
CA GLU A 107 -2.27 21.46 6.75
C GLU A 107 -1.93 20.48 5.64
N ARG A 108 -0.84 20.72 4.90
CA ARG A 108 -0.28 19.76 3.94
C ARG A 108 -0.08 18.39 4.60
N SER A 109 0.49 18.36 5.79
CA SER A 109 0.74 17.11 6.52
C SER A 109 -0.56 16.36 6.86
N ARG A 110 -1.63 17.07 7.24
CA ARG A 110 -2.95 16.46 7.49
C ARG A 110 -3.56 15.89 6.22
N GLN A 111 -3.49 16.63 5.12
CA GLN A 111 -4.00 16.19 3.82
C GLN A 111 -3.24 14.96 3.31
N LEU A 112 -1.91 14.96 3.38
CA LEU A 112 -1.08 13.80 3.02
C LEU A 112 -1.40 12.57 3.88
N LYS A 113 -1.68 12.75 5.18
CA LYS A 113 -2.14 11.65 6.05
C LYS A 113 -3.48 11.09 5.60
N GLY A 114 -4.41 11.95 5.20
CA GLY A 114 -5.70 11.53 4.63
C GLY A 114 -5.53 10.72 3.34
N ILE A 115 -4.67 11.17 2.43
CA ILE A 115 -4.36 10.43 1.20
C ILE A 115 -3.67 9.10 1.51
N SER A 116 -2.73 9.07 2.46
CA SER A 116 -2.07 7.84 2.88
C SER A 116 -3.06 6.78 3.36
N LYS A 117 -4.09 7.19 4.13
CA LYS A 117 -5.15 6.28 4.57
C LYS A 117 -5.95 5.74 3.38
N GLN A 118 -6.29 6.57 2.41
CA GLN A 118 -6.96 6.11 1.19
C GLN A 118 -6.11 5.11 0.40
N VAL A 119 -4.78 5.27 0.38
CA VAL A 119 -3.86 4.26 -0.21
C VAL A 119 -3.84 2.96 0.61
N ASP A 120 -3.93 3.04 1.95
CA ASP A 120 -4.10 1.85 2.80
C ASP A 120 -5.40 1.11 2.48
N ASP A 121 -6.49 1.83 2.26
CA ASP A 121 -7.79 1.24 1.92
C ASP A 121 -7.73 0.53 0.55
N VAL A 122 -7.05 1.11 -0.44
CA VAL A 122 -6.80 0.46 -1.75
C VAL A 122 -5.96 -0.82 -1.60
N LEU A 123 -4.90 -0.77 -0.79
CA LEU A 123 -4.06 -1.93 -0.49
C LEU A 123 -4.88 -3.03 0.22
N ALA A 124 -5.76 -2.66 1.15
CA ALA A 124 -6.63 -3.60 1.82
C ALA A 124 -7.64 -4.25 0.86
N GLN A 125 -8.23 -3.48 -0.07
CA GLN A 125 -9.11 -4.00 -1.12
C GLN A 125 -8.40 -4.99 -2.02
N LEU A 126 -7.19 -4.66 -2.48
CA LEU A 126 -6.34 -5.55 -3.27
C LEU A 126 -6.08 -6.88 -2.55
N LEU A 127 -5.75 -6.83 -1.25
CA LEU A 127 -5.51 -8.03 -0.45
C LEU A 127 -6.79 -8.82 -0.15
N GLN A 128 -7.93 -8.15 0.06
CA GLN A 128 -9.24 -8.80 0.25
C GLN A 128 -9.73 -9.48 -1.03
N ALA A 129 -9.50 -8.88 -2.19
CA ALA A 129 -9.82 -9.49 -3.46
C ALA A 129 -9.04 -10.79 -3.68
N ALA A 130 -7.89 -10.99 -3.03
CA ALA A 130 -7.09 -12.21 -3.16
C ALA A 130 -7.66 -13.44 -2.42
N ASP A 131 -8.55 -13.24 -1.43
CA ASP A 131 -8.96 -14.30 -0.49
C ASP A 131 -10.06 -15.23 -1.00
N GLY A 132 -10.85 -14.88 -2.03
CA GLY A 132 -11.68 -15.82 -2.80
C GLY A 132 -12.63 -16.81 -2.08
N THR A 133 -12.76 -16.79 -0.75
CA THR A 133 -13.66 -17.61 0.08
C THR A 133 -13.98 -16.78 1.33
N SER A 134 -15.05 -15.98 1.42
CA SER A 134 -16.45 -16.34 1.69
C SER A 134 -17.13 -14.97 1.95
N HIS A 135 -18.31 -14.56 1.49
CA HIS A 135 -19.56 -15.22 1.13
C HIS A 135 -20.34 -14.29 0.19
N PRO A 136 -21.10 -14.80 -0.80
CA PRO A 136 -22.30 -14.12 -1.28
C PRO A 136 -23.47 -14.33 -0.31
N SER A 137 -24.39 -13.37 -0.31
CA SER A 137 -25.69 -13.25 0.41
C SER A 137 -25.67 -12.36 1.64
#